data_AF-A0AA86YG70-F1
#
_entry.id   AF-A0AA86YG70-F1
#
_cell.length_a   1.000
_cell.length_b   1.000
_cell.length_c   1.000
_cell.angle_alpha   90.00
_cell.angle_beta   90.00
_cell.angle_gamma   90.00
#
_symmetry.space_group_name_H-M   'P 1'
#
loop_
_entity.id
_entity.type
_entity.pdbx_description
1 polymer ?
#
loop_
_entity_poly.entity_id
_entity_poly.type
_entity_poly.pdbx_seq_one_letter_code
_entity_poly.pdbx_strand_id
1 'polypeptide(L)'
;SEFQIFYKIFLPLTKPALATIILFNGVGQWNDFMTTKLYITKEYLYPLQMKIYEIIVQSNLSTMTESGSTDFIVQATTRGVQLATIVITTVPILIIYPLLQKHFIGGMMAGAVKE
;
A
#
# COMPACT_ATOMS: atom_id res chain seq x y z
N SER A 1 -35.27 1.97 -17.88
CA SER A 1 -34.11 1.11 -18.15
C SER A 1 -33.48 0.69 -16.83
N GLU A 2 -33.21 -0.60 -16.66
CA GLU A 2 -32.63 -1.19 -15.44
C GLU A 2 -31.26 -0.56 -15.11
N PHE A 3 -30.46 -0.24 -16.12
CA PHE A 3 -29.18 0.47 -15.96
C PHE A 3 -29.33 1.84 -15.30
N GLN A 4 -30.43 2.54 -15.58
CA GLN A 4 -30.67 3.88 -15.02
C GLN A 4 -31.07 3.80 -13.54
N ILE A 5 -31.79 2.75 -13.15
CA ILE A 5 -32.13 2.44 -11.75
C ILE A 5 -30.87 2.07 -10.97
N PHE A 6 -30.00 1.24 -11.56
CA PHE A 6 -28.72 0.88 -10.95
C PHE A 6 -27.86 2.10 -10.63
N TYR A 7 -27.60 2.97 -11.62
CA TYR A 7 -26.73 4.14 -11.42
C TYR A 7 -27.33 5.21 -10.52
N LYS A 8 -28.65 5.45 -10.57
CA LYS A 8 -29.29 6.53 -9.80
C LYS A 8 -29.69 6.14 -8.39
N ILE A 9 -29.99 4.87 -8.13
CA ILE A 9 -30.55 4.42 -6.85
C ILE A 9 -29.57 3.49 -6.13
N PHE A 10 -29.14 2.40 -6.77
CA PHE A 10 -28.28 1.41 -6.11
C PHE A 10 -26.87 1.96 -5.84
N LEU A 11 -26.23 2.53 -6.87
CA LEU A 11 -24.86 3.04 -6.77
C LEU A 11 -24.66 4.03 -5.61
N PRO A 12 -25.50 5.08 -5.41
CA PRO A 12 -25.34 5.99 -4.27
C PRO A 12 -25.63 5.34 -2.92
N LEU A 13 -26.55 4.38 -2.84
CA LEU A 13 -26.83 3.64 -1.60
C LEU A 13 -25.64 2.78 -1.15
N THR A 14 -24.95 2.15 -2.11
CA THR A 14 -23.82 1.27 -1.83
C THR A 14 -22.48 1.98 -1.78
N LYS A 15 -22.42 3.31 -1.96
CA LYS A 15 -21.19 4.12 -1.85
C LYS A 15 -20.31 3.79 -0.63
N PRO A 16 -20.84 3.73 0.61
CA PRO A 16 -20.00 3.42 1.78
C PRO A 16 -19.45 1.98 1.75
N ALA A 17 -20.23 1.00 1.27
CA ALA A 17 -19.78 -0.38 1.12
C ALA A 17 -18.78 -0.56 -0.04
N LEU A 18 -18.89 0.21 -1.11
CA LEU A 18 -17.87 0.22 -2.16
C LEU A 18 -16.57 0.87 -1.68
N ALA A 19 -16.67 1.91 -0.85
CA ALA A 19 -15.49 2.56 -0.27
C ALA A 19 -14.67 1.61 0.63
N THR A 20 -15.30 0.71 1.42
CA THR A 20 -14.57 -0.33 2.17
C THR A 20 -13.84 -1.28 1.24
N ILE A 21 -14.52 -1.81 0.23
CA ILE A 21 -13.95 -2.81 -0.67
C ILE A 21 -12.76 -2.22 -1.43
N ILE A 22 -12.90 -0.98 -1.93
CA ILE A 22 -11.83 -0.26 -2.62
C ILE A 22 -10.67 0.03 -1.68
N LEU A 23 -10.93 0.45 -0.44
CA LEU A 23 -9.88 0.67 0.57
C LEU A 23 -9.07 -0.62 0.78
N PHE A 24 -9.74 -1.71 1.16
CA PHE A 24 -9.06 -2.95 1.52
C PHE A 24 -8.34 -3.58 0.32
N ASN A 25 -8.96 -3.59 -0.86
CA ASN A 25 -8.28 -4.07 -2.07
C ASN A 25 -7.14 -3.16 -2.50
N GLY A 26 -7.32 -1.84 -2.46
CA GLY A 26 -6.29 -0.88 -2.85
C GLY A 26 -5.06 -0.97 -1.95
N VAL A 27 -5.27 -1.04 -0.63
CA VAL A 27 -4.19 -1.25 0.34
C VAL A 27 -3.57 -2.64 0.16
N GLY A 28 -4.37 -3.67 -0.08
CA GLY A 28 -3.87 -5.03 -0.36
C GLY A 28 -2.95 -5.06 -1.59
N GLN A 29 -3.41 -4.50 -2.70
CA GLN A 29 -2.64 -4.43 -3.95
C GLN A 29 -1.38 -3.56 -3.79
N TRP A 30 -1.46 -2.46 -3.05
CA TRP A 30 -0.31 -1.59 -2.77
C TRP A 30 0.79 -2.32 -1.98
N ASN A 31 0.40 -3.22 -1.08
CA ASN A 31 1.32 -4.00 -0.25
C ASN A 31 1.72 -5.35 -0.88
N ASP A 32 1.20 -5.70 -2.05
CA ASP A 32 1.43 -7.01 -2.66
C ASP A 32 2.83 -7.13 -3.30
N PHE A 33 3.79 -7.57 -2.49
CA PHE A 33 5.14 -7.90 -2.94
C PHE A 33 5.29 -9.38 -3.35
N MET A 34 4.53 -10.30 -2.75
CA MET A 34 4.75 -11.73 -2.89
C MET A 34 4.26 -12.27 -4.24
N THR A 35 3.04 -11.89 -4.63
CA THR A 35 2.48 -12.25 -5.95
C THR A 35 3.38 -11.69 -7.04
N THR A 36 3.76 -10.43 -6.90
CA THR A 36 4.69 -9.77 -7.82
C THR A 36 6.01 -10.52 -7.94
N LYS A 37 6.64 -10.88 -6.81
CA LYS A 37 7.90 -11.64 -6.81
C LYS A 37 7.78 -12.99 -7.51
N LEU A 38 6.63 -13.65 -7.39
CA LEU A 38 6.39 -14.97 -7.99
C LEU A 38 6.11 -14.91 -9.50
N TYR A 39 5.36 -13.91 -9.96
CA TYR A 39 4.87 -13.87 -11.34
C TYR A 39 5.61 -12.89 -12.25
N ILE A 40 6.26 -11.86 -11.70
CA ILE A 40 6.93 -10.83 -12.49
C ILE A 40 8.41 -11.17 -12.63
N THR A 41 8.82 -11.44 -13.86
CA THR A 41 10.22 -11.72 -14.23
C THR A 41 10.94 -10.52 -14.84
N LYS A 42 10.20 -9.48 -15.26
CA LYS A 42 10.76 -8.30 -15.92
C LYS A 42 10.89 -7.14 -14.94
N GLU A 43 12.10 -6.62 -14.82
CA GLU A 43 12.46 -5.61 -13.82
C GLU A 43 11.68 -4.29 -13.93
N TYR A 44 11.29 -3.90 -15.16
CA TYR A 44 10.51 -2.67 -15.39
C TYR A 44 9.06 -2.76 -14.89
N LEU A 45 8.58 -3.96 -14.56
CA LEU A 45 7.26 -4.19 -13.98
C LEU A 45 7.31 -4.29 -12.45
N TYR A 46 8.47 -4.07 -11.83
CA TYR A 46 8.59 -4.22 -10.39
C TYR A 46 7.88 -3.05 -9.70
N PRO A 47 6.83 -3.33 -8.91
CA PRO A 47 6.21 -2.36 -8.04
C PRO A 47 7.20 -1.99 -6.94
N LEU A 48 6.94 -0.83 -6.35
CA LEU A 48 7.78 -0.21 -5.34
C LEU A 48 8.06 -1.18 -4.17
N GLN A 49 7.06 -1.96 -3.75
CA GLN A 49 7.18 -2.96 -2.67
C GLN A 49 8.22 -4.06 -2.96
N MET A 50 8.32 -4.52 -4.22
CA MET A 50 9.29 -5.54 -4.64
C MET A 50 10.71 -4.96 -4.72
N LYS A 51 10.86 -3.74 -5.23
CA LYS A 51 12.16 -3.04 -5.29
C LYS A 51 12.76 -2.82 -3.91
N ILE A 52 11.95 -2.49 -2.91
CA ILE A 52 12.40 -2.41 -1.51
C ILE A 52 12.93 -3.75 -1.02
N TYR A 53 12.16 -4.83 -1.25
CA TYR A 53 12.56 -6.17 -0.83
C TYR A 53 13.89 -6.58 -1.46
N GLU A 54 14.09 -6.30 -2.74
CA GLU A 54 15.35 -6.56 -3.44
C GLU A 54 16.53 -5.79 -2.82
N ILE A 55 16.36 -4.50 -2.52
CA ILE A 55 17.39 -3.67 -1.86
C ILE A 55 17.70 -4.20 -0.46
N ILE A 56 16.69 -4.59 0.32
CA ILE A 56 16.87 -5.18 1.65
C ILE A 56 17.68 -6.48 1.54
N VAL A 57 17.30 -7.38 0.63
CA VAL A 57 17.95 -8.69 0.50
C VAL A 57 19.38 -8.55 -0.02
N GLN A 58 19.63 -7.73 -1.03
CA GLN A 58 20.99 -7.48 -1.55
C GLN A 58 21.89 -6.90 -0.46
N SER A 59 21.39 -5.94 0.32
CA SER A 59 22.18 -5.31 1.36
C SER A 59 22.56 -6.24 2.52
N ASN A 60 21.73 -7.25 2.84
CA ASN A 60 22.05 -8.28 3.83
C ASN A 60 23.06 -9.32 3.31
N LEU A 61 23.13 -9.52 1.99
CA LEU A 61 24.10 -10.42 1.37
C LEU A 61 25.50 -9.79 1.29
N SER A 62 25.59 -8.50 0.95
CA SER A 62 26.86 -7.76 0.89
C SER A 62 27.59 -7.72 2.23
N THR A 63 26.86 -7.55 3.34
CA THR A 63 27.44 -7.57 4.70
C THR A 63 27.97 -8.93 5.14
N MET A 64 27.55 -10.03 4.51
CA MET A 64 28.08 -11.37 4.80
C MET A 64 29.37 -11.68 4.01
N THR A 65 29.70 -10.92 2.96
CA THR A 65 30.81 -11.23 2.05
C THR A 65 32.07 -10.37 2.26
N GLU A 66 31.97 -9.19 2.88
CA GLU A 66 33.11 -8.27 3.05
C GLU A 66 33.43 -8.00 4.52
N SER A 67 34.24 -8.88 5.11
CA SER A 67 34.87 -8.68 6.43
C SER A 67 36.02 -7.66 6.36
N GLY A 68 35.75 -6.40 6.02
CA GLY A 68 36.81 -5.41 5.79
C GLY A 68 36.39 -3.94 5.90
N SER A 69 36.44 -3.40 7.13
CA SER A 69 36.69 -1.99 7.54
C SER A 69 35.95 -0.80 6.89
N THR A 70 35.10 -1.00 5.88
CA THR A 70 34.26 0.05 5.23
C THR A 70 32.78 -0.06 5.66
N ASP A 71 32.50 -0.97 6.59
CA ASP A 71 31.22 -1.62 6.81
C ASP A 71 30.17 -0.72 7.52
N PHE A 72 30.60 0.21 8.37
CA PHE A 72 29.66 1.01 9.17
C PHE A 72 28.89 2.06 8.35
N ILE A 73 29.53 2.67 7.34
CA ILE A 73 28.91 3.71 6.51
C ILE A 73 27.93 3.07 5.49
N VAL A 74 28.29 1.92 4.93
CA VAL A 74 27.44 1.19 3.96
C VAL A 74 26.22 0.55 4.65
N GLN A 75 26.39 0.00 5.86
CA GLN A 75 25.27 -0.50 6.66
C GLN A 75 24.32 0.62 7.13
N ALA A 76 24.85 1.76 7.56
CA ALA A 76 24.03 2.91 7.95
C ALA A 76 23.25 3.48 6.77
N THR A 77 23.88 3.57 5.59
CA THR A 77 23.23 4.02 4.34
C THR A 77 22.13 3.07 3.91
N THR A 78 22.39 1.77 3.94
CA THR A 78 21.38 0.73 3.67
C THR A 78 20.15 0.88 4.57
N ARG A 79 20.36 1.00 5.88
CA ARG A 79 19.26 1.11 6.85
C ARG A 79 18.50 2.42 6.68
N GLY A 80 19.20 3.50 6.35
CA GLY A 80 18.60 4.78 5.99
C GLY A 80 17.70 4.68 4.75
N VAL A 81 18.15 4.02 3.69
CA VAL A 81 17.36 3.79 2.47
C VAL A 81 16.14 2.92 2.76
N GLN A 82 16.27 1.86 3.58
CA GLN A 82 15.13 1.03 3.98
C GLN A 82 14.07 1.83 4.74
N LEU A 83 14.47 2.58 5.76
CA LEU A 83 13.55 3.39 6.57
C LEU A 83 12.91 4.52 5.74
N ALA A 84 13.71 5.22 4.93
CA ALA A 84 13.19 6.26 4.04
C ALA A 84 12.15 5.70 3.06
N THR A 85 12.37 4.50 2.51
CA THR A 85 11.43 3.91 1.57
C THR A 85 10.16 3.40 2.26
N ILE A 86 10.25 2.87 3.49
CA ILE A 86 9.05 2.55 4.31
C ILE A 86 8.23 3.81 4.60
N VAL A 87 8.88 4.94 4.89
CA VAL A 87 8.16 6.21 5.06
C VAL A 87 7.48 6.61 3.76
N ILE A 88 8.17 6.54 2.62
CA ILE A 88 7.60 6.88 1.30
C ILE A 88 6.44 5.94 0.93
N THR A 89 6.48 4.65 1.29
CA THR A 89 5.39 3.70 0.98
C THR A 89 4.17 3.88 1.87
N THR A 90 4.35 4.35 3.09
CA THR A 90 3.27 4.55 4.07
C THR A 90 2.58 5.91 3.90
N VAL A 91 3.26 6.93 3.38
CA VAL A 91 2.71 8.27 3.13
C VAL A 91 1.42 8.25 2.29
N PRO A 92 1.34 7.55 1.13
CA PRO A 92 0.11 7.50 0.33
C PRO A 92 -1.07 6.89 1.09
N ILE A 93 -0.82 5.84 1.89
CA ILE A 93 -1.84 5.20 2.72
C ILE A 93 -2.37 6.18 3.76
N LEU A 94 -1.47 6.93 4.41
CA LEU A 94 -1.84 7.95 5.40
C LEU A 94 -2.64 9.10 4.80
N ILE A 95 -2.44 9.46 3.53
CA ILE A 95 -3.23 10.49 2.83
C ILE A 95 -4.62 9.95 2.44
N ILE A 96 -4.69 8.70 2.01
CA ILE A 96 -5.93 8.05 1.57
C ILE A 96 -6.86 7.76 2.76
N TYR A 97 -6.29 7.45 3.93
CA TYR A 97 -7.04 7.14 5.14
C TYR A 97 -8.05 8.22 5.58
N PRO A 98 -7.71 9.52 5.75
CA PRO A 98 -8.66 10.56 6.13
C PRO A 98 -9.74 10.84 5.06
N LEU A 99 -9.38 10.71 3.77
CA LEU A 99 -10.34 10.85 2.67
C LEU A 99 -11.44 9.78 2.74
N LEU A 100 -11.05 8.54 3.04
CA LEU A 100 -11.99 7.44 3.18
C LEU A 100 -12.72 7.50 4.52
N GLN A 101 -12.04 7.86 5.62
CA GLN A 101 -12.64 8.06 6.93
C GLN A 101 -13.81 9.07 6.89
N LYS A 102 -13.72 10.14 6.10
CA LYS A 102 -14.85 11.08 5.91
C LYS A 102 -16.11 10.40 5.33
N HIS A 103 -15.95 9.45 4.41
CA HIS A 103 -17.05 8.70 3.82
C HIS A 103 -17.63 7.66 4.81
N PHE A 104 -16.79 7.10 5.67
CA PHE A 104 -17.19 6.21 6.75
C PHE A 104 -18.00 6.92 7.84
N ILE A 105 -17.52 8.07 8.32
CA ILE A 105 -18.16 8.82 9.41
C ILE A 105 -19.53 9.34 8.96
N GLY A 106 -19.66 9.83 7.72
CA GLY A 106 -20.94 10.32 7.20
C GLY A 106 -22.00 9.21 7.05
N GLY A 107 -21.60 8.00 6.65
CA GLY A 107 -22.51 6.86 6.52
C GLY A 107 -22.88 6.19 7.85
N MET A 108 -21.93 6.11 8.78
CA MET A 108 -22.12 5.48 10.09
C MET A 108 -22.93 6.37 11.05
N MET A 109 -22.69 7.69 11.06
CA MET A 109 -23.46 8.66 11.85
C MET A 109 -24.93 8.72 11.44
N ALA A 110 -25.25 8.55 10.14
CA ALA A 110 -26.63 8.49 9.67
C ALA A 110 -27.38 7.22 10.11
N GLY A 111 -26.66 6.12 10.34
CA GLY A 111 -27.23 4.88 10.90
C GLY A 111 -27.38 4.92 12.43
N ALA A 112 -26.43 5.55 13.14
CA ALA A 112 -26.42 5.65 14.60
C ALA A 112 -27.42 6.68 15.18
N VAL A 113 -27.81 7.70 14.40
CA VAL A 113 -28.86 8.67 14.79
C VAL A 113 -30.27 8.10 14.58
N LYS A 114 -30.39 6.91 13.98
CA LYS A 114 -31.69 6.28 13.73
C LYS A 114 -32.17 5.36 14.87
N GLU A 115 -31.51 5.41 16.03
CA GLU A 115 -32.06 4.96 17.32
C GLU A 115 -32.32 6.15 18.24
#